data_AF-A0A6A4ZEG4-F1
#
_entry.id   AF-A0A6A4ZEG4-F1
#
_cell.length_a   1.000
_cell.length_b   1.000
_cell.length_c   1.000
_cell.angle_alpha   90.00
_cell.angle_beta   90.00
_cell.angle_gamma   90.00
#
_symmetry.space_group_name_H-M   'P 1'
#
loop_
_entity.id
_entity.type
_entity.pdbx_description
1 polymer ?
#
loop_
_entity_poly.entity_id
_entity_poly.type
_entity_poly.pdbx_seq_one_letter_code
_entity_poly.pdbx_strand_id
1 'polypeptide(L)'
;MNGRFVGVVLASLLVCGLVLVYIVTFIKASFPAPPSPPTPSPAEPSMAFNVVQYNIFGRPYAVSKDGQDERLHRIPASVLNHVCPTATCGGVDVVTFAEADIDSERAHMLAAFEELNFRHHTTVVADTDPFTSLINGGVLIVSKWPILREAQHIYRNACHYSDCLAAKGVKYARINKTDGAYSKAFNVFATHMQAWSTPQGRADRVKQASQFHTFVEALEIPHDEVQ
;
A
#
# COMPACT_ATOMS: atom_id res chain seq x y z
N MET A 1 83.92 35.80 20.45
CA MET A 1 83.13 35.63 19.20
C MET A 1 81.76 34.94 19.42
N ASN A 2 81.16 34.97 20.62
CA ASN A 2 79.95 34.16 20.92
C ASN A 2 78.61 34.93 20.93
N GLY A 3 78.60 36.26 20.93
CA GLY A 3 77.35 37.04 21.03
C GLY A 3 76.56 37.19 19.72
N ARG A 4 77.24 37.15 18.57
CA ARG A 4 76.63 37.40 17.25
C ARG A 4 75.83 36.20 16.71
N PHE A 5 76.24 34.98 17.04
CA PHE A 5 75.55 33.74 16.61
C PHE A 5 74.24 33.50 17.37
N VAL A 6 74.22 33.80 18.67
CA VAL A 6 73.02 33.61 19.52
C VAL A 6 71.88 34.54 19.11
N GLY A 7 72.17 35.80 18.75
CA GLY A 7 71.17 36.77 18.30
C GLY A 7 70.51 36.40 16.96
N VAL A 8 71.27 35.83 16.02
CA VAL A 8 70.73 35.41 14.71
C VAL A 8 69.83 34.17 14.85
N VAL A 9 70.21 33.21 15.68
CA VAL A 9 69.39 32.01 15.94
C VAL A 9 68.08 32.36 16.65
N LEU A 10 68.12 33.25 17.65
CA LEU A 10 66.92 33.73 18.34
C LEU A 10 65.99 34.51 17.41
N ALA A 11 66.53 35.37 16.54
CA ALA A 11 65.73 36.10 15.55
C ALA A 11 65.08 35.16 14.53
N SER A 12 65.80 34.15 14.03
CA SER A 12 65.25 33.14 13.10
C SER A 12 64.15 32.29 13.74
N LEU A 13 64.30 31.90 15.01
CA LEU A 13 63.26 31.15 15.73
C LEU A 13 62.00 31.99 15.94
N LEU A 14 62.16 33.28 16.23
CA LEU A 14 61.02 34.21 16.43
C LEU A 14 60.28 34.48 15.12
N VAL A 15 61.00 34.65 14.01
CA VAL A 15 60.41 34.79 12.67
C VAL A 15 59.70 33.50 12.24
N CYS A 16 60.32 32.33 12.48
CA CYS A 16 59.70 31.05 12.15
C CYS A 16 58.41 30.82 12.98
N GLY A 17 58.42 31.18 14.26
CA GLY A 17 57.24 31.14 15.13
C GLY A 17 56.12 32.07 14.65
N LEU A 18 56.44 33.31 14.27
CA LEU A 18 55.45 34.27 13.76
C LEU A 18 54.84 33.83 12.41
N VAL A 19 55.66 33.25 11.52
CA VAL A 19 55.18 32.69 10.24
C VAL A 19 54.26 31.50 10.47
N LEU A 20 54.59 30.62 11.41
CA LEU A 20 53.74 29.49 11.80
C LEU A 20 52.39 29.94 12.36
N VAL A 21 52.40 30.93 13.26
CA VAL A 21 51.17 31.52 13.81
C VAL A 21 50.35 32.15 12.69
N TYR A 22 50.97 32.92 11.79
CA TYR A 22 50.28 33.53 10.67
C TYR A 22 49.63 32.48 9.76
N ILE A 23 50.36 31.43 9.36
CA ILE A 23 49.85 30.33 8.55
C ILE A 23 48.67 29.63 9.24
N VAL A 24 48.76 29.32 10.54
CA VAL A 24 47.67 28.67 11.28
C VAL A 24 46.43 29.56 11.36
N THR A 25 46.60 30.87 11.59
CA THR A 25 45.48 31.81 11.62
C THR A 25 44.83 32.01 10.25
N PHE A 26 45.63 32.03 9.18
CA PHE A 26 45.15 32.17 7.81
C PHE A 26 44.39 30.92 7.35
N ILE A 27 44.89 29.72 7.68
CA ILE A 27 44.21 28.44 7.40
C ILE A 27 42.86 28.39 8.12
N LYS A 28 42.78 28.78 9.40
CA LYS A 28 41.50 28.82 10.13
C LYS A 28 40.49 29.82 9.57
N ALA A 29 40.94 30.97 9.07
CA ALA A 29 40.06 31.98 8.50
C ALA A 29 39.57 31.63 7.07
N SER A 30 40.23 30.67 6.41
CA SER A 30 39.93 30.29 5.02
C SER A 30 38.89 29.17 4.88
N PHE A 31 38.51 28.51 5.98
CA PHE A 31 37.49 27.46 5.95
C PHE A 31 36.15 28.02 6.47
N PRO A 32 35.13 28.14 5.60
CA PRO A 32 33.78 28.42 6.06
C PRO A 32 33.35 27.33 7.04
N ALA A 33 32.64 27.71 8.10
CA ALA A 33 32.10 26.75 9.05
C ALA A 33 31.30 25.68 8.29
N PRO A 34 31.41 24.39 8.66
CA PRO A 34 30.60 23.35 8.06
C PRO A 34 29.12 23.74 8.19
N PRO A 35 28.31 23.53 7.14
CA PRO A 35 26.89 23.82 7.21
C PRO A 35 26.29 23.06 8.38
N SER A 36 25.44 23.75 9.15
CA SER A 36 24.67 23.13 10.24
C SER A 36 23.97 21.87 9.71
N PRO A 37 23.87 20.79 10.51
CA PRO A 37 23.08 19.63 10.13
C PRO A 37 21.67 20.10 9.74
N PRO A 38 21.08 19.55 8.66
CA PRO A 38 19.70 19.87 8.35
C PRO A 38 18.84 19.52 9.56
N THR A 39 18.03 20.48 10.00
CA THR A 39 17.01 20.26 11.03
C THR A 39 16.18 19.05 10.61
N PRO A 40 15.98 18.03 11.45
CA PRO A 40 15.11 16.91 11.10
C PRO A 40 13.73 17.48 10.76
N SER A 41 13.24 17.16 9.56
CA SER A 41 11.86 17.47 9.18
C SER A 41 10.92 16.89 10.24
N PRO A 42 9.83 17.58 10.63
CA PRO A 42 8.84 16.98 11.52
C PRO A 42 8.48 15.59 10.99
N ALA A 43 8.52 14.57 11.86
CA ALA A 43 8.06 13.26 11.47
C ALA A 43 6.60 13.39 11.02
N GLU A 44 6.31 13.04 9.76
CA GLU A 44 4.95 12.98 9.26
C GLU A 44 4.09 12.18 10.26
N PRO A 45 2.93 12.70 10.70
CA PRO A 45 2.11 11.99 11.66
C PRO A 45 1.76 10.60 11.11
N SER A 46 2.13 9.55 11.86
CA SER A 46 1.84 8.18 11.47
C SER A 46 0.33 7.97 11.51
N MET A 47 -0.29 7.72 10.36
CA MET A 47 -1.71 7.40 10.25
C MET A 47 -1.89 5.89 10.07
N ALA A 48 -2.47 5.23 11.08
CA ALA A 48 -2.80 3.81 11.00
C ALA A 48 -3.91 3.57 9.96
N PHE A 49 -3.88 2.42 9.29
CA PHE A 49 -4.87 2.05 8.27
C PHE A 49 -5.17 0.56 8.35
N ASN A 50 -6.36 0.22 8.83
CA ASN A 50 -6.75 -1.16 9.13
C ASN A 50 -7.50 -1.80 7.96
N VAL A 51 -6.94 -2.86 7.39
CA VAL A 51 -7.50 -3.59 6.25
C VAL A 51 -7.91 -4.99 6.68
N VAL A 52 -9.13 -5.39 6.33
CA VAL A 52 -9.61 -6.77 6.45
C VAL A 52 -9.71 -7.39 5.05
N GLN A 53 -9.14 -8.58 4.86
CA GLN A 53 -9.35 -9.38 3.65
C GLN A 53 -10.23 -10.59 3.98
N TYR A 54 -11.31 -10.77 3.22
CA TYR A 54 -12.22 -11.90 3.45
C TYR A 54 -12.71 -12.51 2.13
N ASN A 55 -12.39 -13.79 1.91
CA ASN A 55 -13.09 -14.60 0.93
C ASN A 55 -14.43 -15.06 1.52
N ILE A 56 -15.54 -14.60 0.94
CA ILE A 56 -16.88 -14.70 1.54
C ILE A 56 -17.70 -15.87 1.04
N PHE A 57 -17.18 -16.68 0.11
CA PHE A 57 -17.87 -17.85 -0.40
C PHE A 57 -19.29 -17.52 -0.94
N GLY A 58 -19.45 -16.38 -1.61
CA GLY A 58 -20.71 -15.90 -2.22
C GLY A 58 -20.90 -16.44 -3.64
N ARG A 59 -20.70 -17.76 -3.79
CA ARG A 59 -20.73 -18.48 -5.07
C ARG A 59 -22.17 -18.63 -5.57
N PRO A 60 -22.40 -18.80 -6.88
CA PRO A 60 -23.76 -19.04 -7.40
C PRO A 60 -24.46 -20.24 -6.75
N TYR A 61 -25.78 -20.12 -6.53
CA TYR A 61 -26.62 -21.22 -6.03
C TYR A 61 -26.58 -22.49 -6.90
N ALA A 62 -26.27 -22.35 -8.19
CA ALA A 62 -26.08 -23.48 -9.10
C ALA A 62 -24.82 -24.31 -8.76
N VAL A 63 -23.84 -23.72 -8.07
CA VAL A 63 -22.60 -24.39 -7.63
C VAL A 63 -22.79 -25.05 -6.27
N SER A 64 -23.46 -24.38 -5.32
CA SER A 64 -23.63 -24.85 -3.94
C SER A 64 -24.83 -24.20 -3.25
N LYS A 65 -25.30 -24.73 -2.12
CA LYS A 65 -26.43 -24.19 -1.34
C LYS A 65 -26.05 -24.07 0.13
N ASP A 66 -25.05 -23.23 0.40
CA ASP A 66 -24.36 -23.17 1.70
C ASP A 66 -24.75 -21.91 2.51
N GLY A 67 -25.99 -21.43 2.32
CA GLY A 67 -26.51 -20.24 3.00
C GLY A 67 -25.80 -18.95 2.58
N GLN A 68 -25.47 -18.80 1.29
CA GLN A 68 -24.73 -17.65 0.77
C GLN A 68 -25.39 -16.33 1.15
N ASP A 69 -26.68 -16.19 0.85
CA ASP A 69 -27.44 -14.98 1.14
C ASP A 69 -27.48 -14.67 2.65
N GLU A 70 -27.80 -15.66 3.48
CA GLU A 70 -27.81 -15.49 4.95
C GLU A 70 -26.43 -15.04 5.47
N ARG A 71 -25.35 -15.67 5.00
CA ARG A 71 -23.99 -15.30 5.41
C ARG A 71 -23.66 -13.89 4.98
N LEU A 72 -23.91 -13.52 3.73
CA LEU A 72 -23.60 -12.20 3.19
C LEU A 72 -24.33 -11.08 3.94
N HIS A 73 -25.56 -11.30 4.41
CA HIS A 73 -26.27 -10.36 5.29
C HIS A 73 -25.61 -10.18 6.67
N ARG A 74 -24.96 -11.22 7.22
CA ARG A 74 -24.33 -11.18 8.55
C ARG A 74 -22.90 -10.63 8.53
N ILE A 75 -22.22 -10.70 7.39
CA ILE A 75 -20.80 -10.35 7.24
C ILE A 75 -20.50 -8.90 7.64
N PRO A 76 -21.22 -7.87 7.19
CA PRO A 76 -20.88 -6.48 7.49
C PRO A 76 -20.77 -6.20 8.98
N ALA A 77 -21.82 -6.52 9.75
CA ALA A 77 -21.81 -6.34 11.20
C ALA A 77 -20.74 -7.22 11.87
N SER A 78 -20.55 -8.46 11.42
CA SER A 78 -19.59 -9.38 12.04
C SER A 78 -18.14 -8.91 11.86
N VAL A 79 -17.77 -8.46 10.66
CA VAL A 79 -16.43 -7.97 10.37
C VAL A 79 -16.12 -6.73 11.22
N LEU A 80 -17.03 -5.76 11.27
CA LEU A 80 -16.80 -4.50 11.98
C LEU A 80 -16.80 -4.67 13.51
N ASN A 81 -17.61 -5.60 14.04
CA ASN A 81 -17.75 -5.78 15.49
C ASN A 81 -16.76 -6.79 16.10
N HIS A 82 -16.23 -7.74 15.32
CA HIS A 82 -15.47 -8.86 15.87
C HIS A 82 -14.04 -8.99 15.35
N VAL A 83 -13.73 -8.51 14.13
CA VAL A 83 -12.38 -8.68 13.55
C VAL A 83 -11.44 -7.59 14.03
N CYS A 84 -11.87 -6.33 13.93
CA CYS A 84 -11.12 -5.19 14.44
C CYS A 84 -12.09 -4.19 15.10
N PRO A 85 -12.49 -4.45 16.37
CA PRO A 85 -13.32 -3.53 17.13
C PRO A 85 -12.62 -2.18 17.36
N THR A 86 -13.39 -1.09 17.30
CA THR A 86 -12.88 0.28 17.54
C THR A 86 -12.11 0.40 18.85
N ALA A 87 -12.57 -0.27 19.91
CA ALA A 87 -11.96 -0.21 21.23
C ALA A 87 -10.58 -0.87 21.33
N THR A 88 -10.22 -1.81 20.46
CA THR A 88 -8.99 -2.61 20.58
C THR A 88 -7.95 -2.34 19.50
N CYS A 89 -8.36 -1.99 18.29
CA CYS A 89 -7.46 -1.78 17.15
C CYS A 89 -7.76 -0.48 16.36
N GLY A 90 -8.68 0.37 16.84
CA GLY A 90 -9.05 1.62 16.17
C GLY A 90 -10.13 1.49 15.09
N GLY A 91 -10.62 0.26 14.83
CA GLY A 91 -11.71 0.01 13.89
C GLY A 91 -11.22 -0.30 12.48
N VAL A 92 -12.02 -1.01 11.70
CA VAL A 92 -11.74 -1.29 10.29
C VAL A 92 -11.84 0.01 9.48
N ASP A 93 -10.90 0.23 8.55
CA ASP A 93 -10.96 1.32 7.57
C ASP A 93 -11.46 0.82 6.21
N VAL A 94 -10.99 -0.37 5.80
CA VAL A 94 -11.29 -0.99 4.50
C VAL A 94 -11.48 -2.50 4.63
N VAL A 95 -12.43 -3.04 3.89
CA VAL A 95 -12.62 -4.48 3.70
C VAL A 95 -12.45 -4.82 2.23
N THR A 96 -11.59 -5.78 1.93
CA THR A 96 -11.41 -6.36 0.61
C THR A 96 -12.08 -7.73 0.56
N PHE A 97 -12.85 -7.97 -0.48
CA PHE A 97 -13.60 -9.20 -0.65
C PHE A 97 -13.10 -10.03 -1.83
N ALA A 98 -13.25 -11.34 -1.70
CA ALA A 98 -13.13 -12.32 -2.77
C ALA A 98 -14.35 -13.24 -2.77
N GLU A 99 -14.72 -13.77 -3.94
CA GLU A 99 -15.91 -14.62 -4.14
C GLU A 99 -17.24 -13.94 -3.80
N ALA A 100 -17.36 -12.64 -4.06
CA ALA A 100 -18.64 -11.93 -4.04
C ALA A 100 -19.31 -12.00 -5.43
N ASP A 101 -19.62 -13.21 -5.90
CA ASP A 101 -19.88 -13.46 -7.32
C ASP A 101 -21.28 -13.00 -7.75
N ILE A 102 -22.29 -13.12 -6.87
CA ILE A 102 -23.69 -12.86 -7.20
C ILE A 102 -24.09 -11.41 -6.94
N ASP A 103 -24.59 -10.73 -7.98
CA ASP A 103 -24.93 -9.31 -7.95
C ASP A 103 -25.99 -8.95 -6.90
N SER A 104 -27.08 -9.71 -6.79
CA SER A 104 -28.15 -9.42 -5.83
C SER A 104 -27.70 -9.58 -4.38
N GLU A 105 -26.98 -10.65 -4.07
CA GLU A 105 -26.44 -10.90 -2.73
C GLU A 105 -25.39 -9.85 -2.35
N ARG A 106 -24.52 -9.50 -3.31
CA ARG A 106 -23.52 -8.43 -3.14
C ARG A 106 -24.20 -7.08 -2.92
N ALA A 107 -25.28 -6.75 -3.63
CA ALA A 107 -26.01 -5.51 -3.43
C ALA A 107 -26.60 -5.39 -2.02
N HIS A 108 -27.18 -6.47 -1.48
CA HIS A 108 -27.67 -6.49 -0.10
C HIS A 108 -26.54 -6.31 0.92
N MET A 109 -25.41 -7.00 0.72
CA MET A 109 -24.23 -6.84 1.57
C MET A 109 -23.70 -5.40 1.56
N LEU A 110 -23.65 -4.75 0.39
CA LEU A 110 -23.20 -3.37 0.25
C LEU A 110 -24.16 -2.37 0.93
N ALA A 111 -25.48 -2.58 0.81
CA ALA A 111 -26.46 -1.77 1.52
C ALA A 111 -26.28 -1.85 3.05
N ALA A 112 -26.01 -3.05 3.58
CA ALA A 112 -25.73 -3.22 5.00
C ALA A 112 -24.39 -2.57 5.44
N PHE A 113 -23.38 -2.49 4.56
CA PHE A 113 -22.17 -1.71 4.83
C PHE A 113 -22.45 -0.20 4.85
N GLU A 114 -23.31 0.29 3.96
CA GLU A 114 -23.70 1.70 3.91
C GLU A 114 -24.36 2.16 5.21
N GLU A 115 -25.27 1.34 5.76
CA GLU A 115 -25.89 1.56 7.09
C GLU A 115 -24.86 1.63 8.23
N LEU A 116 -23.71 0.95 8.06
CA LEU A 116 -22.60 0.93 9.01
C LEU A 116 -21.52 1.98 8.69
N ASN A 117 -21.84 2.97 7.86
CA ASN A 117 -20.99 4.09 7.46
C ASN A 117 -19.77 3.70 6.59
N PHE A 118 -19.86 2.59 5.87
CA PHE A 118 -18.94 2.19 4.81
C PHE A 118 -19.59 2.44 3.45
N ARG A 119 -19.60 3.70 3.03
CA ARG A 119 -20.40 4.15 1.87
C ARG A 119 -19.65 4.14 0.54
N HIS A 120 -18.36 3.82 0.56
CA HIS A 120 -17.54 3.83 -0.64
C HIS A 120 -17.18 2.40 -1.00
N HIS A 121 -17.40 2.02 -2.26
CA HIS A 121 -16.97 0.71 -2.74
C HIS A 121 -16.55 0.79 -4.20
N THR A 122 -15.69 -0.12 -4.60
CA THR A 122 -15.33 -0.28 -6.01
C THR A 122 -16.43 -1.00 -6.77
N THR A 123 -16.34 -0.97 -8.09
CA THR A 123 -16.95 -2.01 -8.93
C THR A 123 -16.35 -3.39 -8.58
N VAL A 124 -17.05 -4.48 -8.88
CA VAL A 124 -16.47 -5.83 -8.83
C VAL A 124 -15.47 -6.01 -9.98
N VAL A 125 -14.43 -6.82 -9.83
CA VAL A 125 -13.60 -7.23 -10.98
C VAL A 125 -14.50 -7.98 -11.95
N ALA A 126 -14.68 -7.44 -13.13
CA ALA A 126 -15.50 -8.04 -14.17
C ALA A 126 -14.85 -7.84 -15.53
N ASP A 127 -15.05 -8.82 -16.40
CA ASP A 127 -14.66 -8.72 -17.80
C ASP A 127 -15.68 -7.94 -18.60
N THR A 128 -15.18 -7.10 -19.51
CA THR A 128 -16.04 -6.46 -20.51
C THR A 128 -16.26 -7.37 -21.72
N ASP A 129 -15.41 -8.39 -21.92
CA ASP A 129 -15.56 -9.37 -22.99
C ASP A 129 -16.26 -10.65 -22.47
N PRO A 130 -17.54 -10.87 -22.82
CA PRO A 130 -18.30 -12.02 -22.34
C PRO A 130 -17.81 -13.36 -22.90
N PHE A 131 -16.94 -13.36 -23.92
CA PHE A 131 -16.38 -14.60 -24.49
C PHE A 131 -15.15 -15.10 -23.74
N THR A 132 -14.60 -14.31 -22.83
CA THR A 132 -13.37 -14.66 -22.09
C THR A 132 -13.62 -14.99 -20.62
N SER A 133 -14.80 -14.67 -20.07
CA SER A 133 -15.22 -15.06 -18.73
C SER A 133 -16.74 -15.15 -18.66
N LEU A 134 -17.26 -16.23 -18.07
CA LEU A 134 -18.70 -16.44 -17.89
C LEU A 134 -19.25 -15.74 -16.66
N ILE A 135 -18.42 -15.57 -15.62
CA ILE A 135 -18.78 -14.86 -14.38
C ILE A 135 -17.71 -13.82 -14.03
N ASN A 136 -18.10 -12.83 -13.22
CA ASN A 136 -17.15 -11.85 -12.67
C ASN A 136 -16.12 -12.53 -11.73
N GLY A 137 -15.08 -11.80 -11.34
CA GLY A 137 -14.01 -12.33 -10.49
C GLY A 137 -14.33 -12.34 -8.99
N GLY A 138 -15.48 -11.80 -8.57
CA GLY A 138 -15.91 -11.74 -7.18
C GLY A 138 -15.05 -10.86 -6.27
N VAL A 139 -14.15 -10.04 -6.83
CA VAL A 139 -13.23 -9.19 -6.07
C VAL A 139 -13.71 -7.74 -6.05
N LEU A 140 -13.83 -7.15 -4.86
CA LEU A 140 -14.16 -5.74 -4.67
C LEU A 140 -13.58 -5.20 -3.36
N ILE A 141 -13.57 -3.88 -3.22
CA ILE A 141 -13.09 -3.18 -2.04
C ILE A 141 -14.23 -2.31 -1.51
N VAL A 142 -14.47 -2.34 -0.21
CA VAL A 142 -15.44 -1.52 0.53
C VAL A 142 -14.69 -0.70 1.57
N SER A 143 -15.00 0.59 1.67
CA SER A 143 -14.22 1.58 2.41
C SER A 143 -15.12 2.53 3.19
N LYS A 144 -14.68 2.85 4.40
CA LYS A 144 -15.22 3.95 5.20
C LYS A 144 -14.87 5.32 4.60
N TRP A 145 -13.76 5.39 3.87
CA TRP A 145 -13.15 6.60 3.36
C TRP A 145 -13.33 6.74 1.83
N PRO A 146 -13.36 7.98 1.29
CA PRO A 146 -13.54 8.20 -0.14
C PRO A 146 -12.52 7.47 -1.02
N ILE A 147 -13.00 6.79 -2.06
CA ILE A 147 -12.19 6.21 -3.13
C ILE A 147 -11.96 7.30 -4.18
N LEU A 148 -10.71 7.71 -4.36
CA LEU A 148 -10.31 8.76 -5.32
C LEU A 148 -10.10 8.22 -6.73
N ARG A 149 -9.63 6.97 -6.83
CA ARG A 149 -9.34 6.29 -8.10
C ARG A 149 -9.54 4.80 -7.90
N GLU A 150 -10.17 4.13 -8.85
CA GLU A 150 -10.15 2.68 -8.96
C GLU A 150 -9.55 2.23 -10.29
N ALA A 151 -9.00 1.02 -10.32
CA ALA A 151 -8.59 0.34 -11.54
C ALA A 151 -8.68 -1.17 -11.35
N GLN A 152 -8.62 -1.94 -12.44
CA GLN A 152 -8.62 -3.40 -12.37
C GLN A 152 -7.69 -4.03 -13.41
N HIS A 153 -7.25 -5.25 -13.12
CA HIS A 153 -6.55 -6.12 -14.07
C HIS A 153 -7.14 -7.53 -14.01
N ILE A 154 -7.40 -8.14 -15.17
CA ILE A 154 -7.89 -9.52 -15.27
C ILE A 154 -6.73 -10.41 -15.65
N TYR A 155 -6.55 -11.51 -14.92
CA TYR A 155 -5.48 -12.46 -15.21
C TYR A 155 -5.77 -13.21 -16.51
N ARG A 156 -4.86 -13.10 -17.49
CA ARG A 156 -4.97 -13.75 -18.80
C ARG A 156 -4.00 -14.90 -18.93
N ASN A 157 -4.41 -15.96 -19.62
CA ASN A 157 -3.56 -17.13 -19.92
C ASN A 157 -2.91 -17.77 -18.68
N ALA A 158 -3.59 -17.66 -17.54
CA ALA A 158 -3.12 -18.07 -16.23
C ALA A 158 -4.29 -18.60 -15.39
N CYS A 159 -4.97 -19.62 -15.93
CA CYS A 159 -6.05 -20.31 -15.25
C CYS A 159 -6.04 -21.81 -15.62
N HIS A 160 -6.63 -22.62 -14.74
CA HIS A 160 -6.98 -24.02 -15.02
C HIS A 160 -8.33 -24.38 -14.39
N TYR A 161 -8.99 -25.39 -14.98
CA TYR A 161 -10.27 -25.95 -14.51
C TYR A 161 -11.39 -24.90 -14.48
N SER A 162 -12.28 -24.98 -13.48
CA SER A 162 -13.44 -24.10 -13.37
C SER A 162 -13.07 -22.64 -13.11
N ASP A 163 -11.86 -22.34 -12.64
CA ASP A 163 -11.40 -20.95 -12.47
C ASP A 163 -11.29 -20.21 -13.80
N CYS A 164 -11.12 -20.91 -14.93
CA CYS A 164 -11.13 -20.28 -16.25
C CYS A 164 -12.49 -19.70 -16.65
N LEU A 165 -13.56 -20.01 -15.91
CA LEU A 165 -14.89 -19.46 -16.16
C LEU A 165 -15.09 -18.10 -15.48
N ALA A 166 -14.22 -17.71 -14.55
CA ALA A 166 -14.32 -16.49 -13.78
C ALA A 166 -13.26 -15.47 -14.18
N ALA A 167 -13.63 -14.19 -14.21
CA ALA A 167 -12.73 -13.08 -14.47
C ALA A 167 -11.81 -12.78 -13.27
N LYS A 168 -11.02 -13.77 -12.81
CA LYS A 168 -10.09 -13.60 -11.68
C LYS A 168 -9.07 -12.52 -11.99
N GLY A 169 -8.77 -11.70 -10.99
CA GLY A 169 -7.95 -10.51 -11.21
C GLY A 169 -7.61 -9.74 -9.95
N VAL A 170 -7.20 -8.50 -10.17
CA VAL A 170 -6.85 -7.53 -9.14
C VAL A 170 -7.79 -6.34 -9.24
N LYS A 171 -8.31 -5.87 -8.10
CA LYS A 171 -8.95 -4.56 -7.96
C LYS A 171 -8.01 -3.64 -7.20
N TYR A 172 -7.91 -2.41 -7.66
CA TYR A 172 -7.13 -1.35 -7.03
C TYR A 172 -8.06 -0.20 -6.62
N ALA A 173 -7.80 0.38 -5.44
CA ALA A 173 -8.42 1.61 -4.98
C ALA A 173 -7.38 2.52 -4.31
N ARG A 174 -7.33 3.79 -4.73
CA ARG A 174 -6.64 4.86 -3.99
C ARG A 174 -7.63 5.54 -3.06
N ILE A 175 -7.40 5.46 -1.76
CA ILE A 175 -8.36 5.81 -0.72
C ILE A 175 -7.81 6.94 0.12
N ASN A 176 -8.58 8.01 0.33
CA ASN A 176 -8.14 9.15 1.13
C ASN A 176 -8.72 9.09 2.55
N LYS A 177 -7.90 8.69 3.52
CA LYS A 177 -8.29 8.70 4.94
C LYS A 177 -8.03 10.08 5.54
N THR A 178 -8.99 10.57 6.31
CA THR A 178 -8.87 11.84 7.04
C THR A 178 -9.00 11.57 8.53
N ASP A 179 -8.01 12.00 9.31
CA ASP A 179 -8.03 11.98 10.77
C ASP A 179 -7.72 13.38 11.30
N GLY A 180 -8.70 14.02 11.91
CA GLY A 180 -8.64 15.43 12.31
C GLY A 180 -8.36 16.35 11.11
N ALA A 181 -7.24 17.07 11.16
CA ALA A 181 -6.80 17.99 10.12
C ALA A 181 -5.90 17.34 9.04
N TYR A 182 -5.56 16.06 9.20
CA TYR A 182 -4.62 15.37 8.34
C TYR A 182 -5.35 14.43 7.38
N SER A 183 -4.94 14.44 6.12
CA SER A 183 -5.40 13.48 5.10
C SER A 183 -4.22 12.74 4.50
N LYS A 184 -4.35 11.43 4.31
CA LYS A 184 -3.35 10.59 3.64
C LYS A 184 -4.02 9.64 2.65
N ALA A 185 -3.42 9.52 1.47
CA ALA A 185 -3.82 8.55 0.46
C ALA A 185 -3.20 7.17 0.75
N PHE A 186 -4.01 6.12 0.62
CA PHE A 186 -3.63 4.73 0.76
C PHE A 186 -3.97 3.96 -0.52
N ASN A 187 -3.03 3.18 -1.01
CA ASN A 187 -3.17 2.38 -2.23
C ASN A 187 -3.50 0.93 -1.84
N VAL A 188 -4.74 0.51 -2.04
CA VAL A 188 -5.24 -0.81 -1.65
C VAL A 188 -5.43 -1.69 -2.87
N PHE A 189 -4.86 -2.90 -2.82
CA PHE A 189 -5.02 -3.92 -3.84
C PHE A 189 -5.71 -5.14 -3.26
N ALA A 190 -6.75 -5.62 -3.94
CA ALA A 190 -7.47 -6.84 -3.61
C ALA A 190 -7.35 -7.83 -4.75
N THR A 191 -7.13 -9.11 -4.47
CA THR A 191 -7.03 -10.14 -5.52
C THR A 191 -7.54 -11.49 -5.05
N HIS A 192 -7.98 -12.31 -6.01
CA HIS A 192 -8.29 -13.72 -5.82
C HIS A 192 -7.64 -14.51 -6.96
N MET A 193 -6.58 -15.25 -6.62
CA MET A 193 -5.75 -15.99 -7.57
C MET A 193 -6.29 -17.41 -7.85
N GLN A 194 -5.67 -18.11 -8.80
CA GLN A 194 -5.97 -19.48 -9.18
C GLN A 194 -6.00 -20.40 -7.95
N ALA A 195 -7.07 -21.19 -7.84
CA ALA A 195 -7.32 -22.12 -6.76
C ALA A 195 -6.51 -23.43 -6.93
N TRP A 196 -6.68 -24.30 -5.94
CA TRP A 196 -6.06 -25.62 -5.81
C TRP A 196 -4.53 -25.63 -5.70
N SER A 197 -4.02 -26.63 -4.96
CA SER A 197 -2.59 -26.84 -4.75
C SER A 197 -1.98 -27.80 -5.77
N THR A 198 -2.51 -27.85 -6.99
CA THR A 198 -1.97 -28.66 -8.10
C THR A 198 -0.70 -28.03 -8.70
N PRO A 199 0.14 -28.78 -9.42
CA PRO A 199 1.27 -28.22 -10.16
C PRO A 199 0.86 -27.11 -11.14
N GLN A 200 -0.22 -27.31 -11.88
CA GLN A 200 -0.79 -26.33 -12.80
C GLN A 200 -1.25 -25.07 -12.06
N GLY A 201 -2.00 -25.22 -10.97
CA GLY A 201 -2.48 -24.09 -10.18
C GLY A 201 -1.34 -23.25 -9.60
N ARG A 202 -0.23 -23.89 -9.17
CA ARG A 202 0.98 -23.17 -8.75
C ARG A 202 1.62 -22.41 -9.91
N ALA A 203 1.75 -23.02 -11.09
CA ALA A 203 2.32 -22.37 -12.26
C ALA A 203 1.50 -21.16 -12.71
N ASP A 204 0.17 -21.25 -12.65
CA ASP A 204 -0.70 -20.10 -12.93
C ASP A 204 -0.53 -18.99 -11.91
N ARG A 205 -0.47 -19.30 -10.60
CA ARG A 205 -0.25 -18.26 -9.58
C ARG A 205 1.05 -17.49 -9.79
N VAL A 206 2.10 -18.12 -10.29
CA VAL A 206 3.34 -17.42 -10.68
C VAL A 206 3.09 -16.43 -11.82
N LYS A 207 2.36 -16.84 -12.86
CA LYS A 207 1.97 -15.95 -13.97
C LYS A 207 1.06 -14.81 -13.50
N GLN A 208 0.11 -15.10 -12.61
CA GLN A 208 -0.80 -14.12 -12.02
C GLN A 208 -0.03 -13.10 -11.17
N ALA A 209 0.91 -13.54 -10.35
CA ALA A 209 1.77 -12.65 -9.57
C ALA A 209 2.62 -11.74 -10.48
N SER A 210 3.15 -12.27 -11.59
CA SER A 210 3.86 -11.45 -12.59
C SER A 210 2.95 -10.40 -13.23
N GLN A 211 1.73 -10.78 -13.60
CA GLN A 211 0.75 -9.84 -14.15
C GLN A 211 0.31 -8.78 -13.13
N PHE A 212 0.12 -9.17 -11.86
CA PHE A 212 -0.19 -8.23 -10.78
C PHE A 212 0.94 -7.22 -10.60
N HIS A 213 2.20 -7.67 -10.58
CA HIS A 213 3.33 -6.76 -10.52
C HIS A 213 3.34 -5.76 -11.69
N THR A 214 3.18 -6.22 -12.94
CA THR A 214 3.10 -5.32 -14.10
C THR A 214 1.93 -4.33 -13.99
N PHE A 215 0.79 -4.76 -13.46
CA PHE A 215 -0.34 -3.87 -13.22
C PHE A 215 -0.01 -2.78 -12.20
N VAL A 216 0.67 -3.12 -11.11
CA VAL A 216 1.09 -2.16 -10.08
C VAL A 216 2.04 -1.12 -10.67
N GLU A 217 3.04 -1.55 -11.44
CA GLU A 217 3.98 -0.64 -12.12
C GLU A 217 3.26 0.31 -13.09
N ALA A 218 2.29 -0.19 -13.85
CA ALA A 218 1.52 0.60 -14.82
C ALA A 218 0.59 1.64 -14.18
N LEU A 219 0.34 1.57 -12.86
CA LEU A 219 -0.42 2.60 -12.16
C LEU A 219 0.39 3.87 -11.90
N GLU A 220 1.72 3.79 -12.02
CA GLU A 220 2.67 4.89 -11.78
C GLU A 220 2.42 5.57 -10.43
N ILE A 221 2.24 4.75 -9.38
CA ILE A 221 2.02 5.25 -8.01
C ILE A 221 3.28 6.04 -7.58
N PRO A 222 3.13 7.30 -7.11
CA PRO A 222 4.25 8.11 -6.66
C PRO A 222 5.13 7.38 -5.64
N HIS A 223 6.45 7.48 -5.77
CA HIS A 223 7.39 6.75 -4.92
C HIS A 223 7.27 7.08 -3.43
N ASP A 224 6.79 8.28 -3.09
CA ASP A 224 6.49 8.71 -1.73
C ASP A 224 5.23 8.04 -1.13
N GLU A 225 4.42 7.36 -1.95
CA GLU A 225 3.27 6.55 -1.54
C GLU A 225 3.54 5.03 -1.53
N VAL A 226 4.74 4.60 -1.92
CA VAL A 226 5.18 3.19 -1.91
C VAL A 226 6.03 2.96 -0.65
N GLN A 227 5.38 2.58 0.46
CA GLN A 227 6.05 2.22 1.73
C GLN A 227 5.80 0.77 2.12
#